data_AF-A0A6S6U6T9-F1
#
_entry.id   AF-A0A6S6U6T9-F1
#
_cell.length_a   1.000
_cell.length_b   1.000
_cell.length_c   1.000
_cell.angle_alpha   90.00
_cell.angle_beta   90.00
_cell.angle_gamma   90.00
#
_symmetry.space_group_name_H-M   'P 1'
#
loop_
_entity.id
_entity.type
_entity.pdbx_description
1 polymer ?
#
loop_
_entity_poly.entity_id
_entity_poly.type
_entity_poly.pdbx_seq_one_letter_code
_entity_poly.pdbx_strand_id
1 'polypeptide(L)'
;MHKLYTKIVILFFTSTFSMSASTSNTIRSELITIVKQQQYLAKKISKNYVAFQADQKNSQKKENMQNSIQHFNDNHLKLIQYKNNTKLINEKLSKVDKIWKIAHKLSQTKKHSVMIITAMNDISTKMKELHDLYKQTSN
;
A
#
# COMPACT_ATOMS: atom_id res chain seq x y z
N MET A 1 56.17 -33.68 -44.88
CA MET A 1 56.41 -32.81 -43.70
C MET A 1 55.18 -31.93 -43.50
N HIS A 2 54.33 -32.29 -42.52
CA HIS A 2 53.09 -31.63 -42.14
C HIS A 2 53.33 -30.25 -41.47
N LYS A 3 52.34 -29.35 -41.59
CA LYS A 3 51.78 -28.46 -40.54
C LYS A 3 50.68 -27.59 -41.19
N LEU A 4 49.44 -28.09 -41.30
CA LEU A 4 48.32 -28.03 -40.34
C LEU A 4 47.86 -26.61 -40.00
N TYR A 5 46.63 -26.33 -40.43
CA TYR A 5 45.82 -25.14 -40.27
C TYR A 5 45.48 -24.84 -38.80
N THR A 6 45.27 -23.58 -38.45
CA THR A 6 44.45 -23.24 -37.26
C THR A 6 43.59 -22.02 -37.56
N LYS A 7 42.34 -22.26 -37.96
CA LYS A 7 41.29 -21.26 -38.05
C LYS A 7 40.72 -21.03 -36.65
N ILE A 8 40.79 -19.80 -36.16
CA ILE A 8 40.14 -19.39 -34.91
C ILE A 8 38.65 -19.21 -35.20
N VAL A 9 37.82 -20.10 -34.64
CA VAL A 9 36.36 -19.97 -34.65
C VAL A 9 35.97 -19.18 -33.41
N ILE A 10 35.59 -17.92 -33.59
CA ILE A 10 35.02 -17.09 -32.52
C ILE A 10 33.53 -17.43 -32.44
N LEU A 11 33.17 -18.27 -31.46
CA LEU A 11 31.79 -18.57 -31.08
C LEU A 11 31.24 -17.41 -30.25
N PHE A 12 30.39 -16.57 -30.86
CA PHE A 12 29.59 -15.57 -30.14
C PHE A 12 28.44 -16.28 -29.41
N PHE A 13 28.63 -16.55 -28.12
CA PHE A 13 27.59 -17.06 -27.23
C PHE A 13 26.73 -15.88 -26.77
N THR A 14 25.65 -15.57 -27.49
CA THR A 14 24.67 -14.58 -27.01
C THR A 14 23.79 -15.24 -25.95
N SER A 15 24.21 -15.20 -24.69
CA SER A 15 23.37 -15.59 -23.58
C SER A 15 22.27 -14.54 -23.39
N THR A 16 21.04 -14.88 -23.75
CA THR A 16 19.86 -14.12 -23.36
C THR A 16 19.62 -14.35 -21.86
N PHE A 17 20.02 -13.37 -21.06
CA PHE A 17 19.78 -13.35 -19.63
C PHE A 17 18.31 -12.99 -19.35
N SER A 18 17.46 -14.00 -19.20
CA SER A 18 16.07 -13.82 -18.75
C SER A 18 16.01 -13.76 -17.23
N MET A 19 16.04 -12.56 -16.65
CA MET A 19 15.84 -12.34 -15.21
C MET A 19 14.57 -11.49 -15.00
N SER A 20 13.41 -12.15 -14.78
CA SER A 20 12.14 -11.41 -14.61
C SER A 20 11.17 -11.95 -13.54
N ALA A 21 11.54 -12.98 -12.76
CA ALA A 21 10.60 -13.60 -11.80
C ALA A 21 10.75 -13.13 -10.33
N SER A 22 11.96 -12.76 -9.89
CA SER A 22 12.23 -12.44 -8.48
C SER A 22 11.66 -11.08 -8.04
N THR A 23 11.70 -10.07 -8.91
CA THR A 23 11.26 -8.69 -8.60
C THR A 23 9.74 -8.57 -8.41
N SER A 24 8.95 -9.31 -9.19
CA SER A 24 7.48 -9.32 -9.10
C SER A 24 6.99 -9.84 -7.74
N ASN A 25 7.61 -10.90 -7.22
CA ASN A 25 7.26 -11.47 -5.93
C ASN A 25 7.59 -10.54 -4.75
N THR A 26 8.73 -9.84 -4.81
CA THR A 26 9.11 -8.86 -3.78
C THR A 26 8.14 -7.68 -3.74
N ILE A 27 7.81 -7.09 -4.90
CA ILE A 27 6.86 -5.97 -4.98
C ILE A 27 5.48 -6.39 -4.45
N ARG A 28 5.02 -7.59 -4.79
CA ARG A 28 3.74 -8.10 -4.29
C ARG A 28 3.71 -8.27 -2.78
N SER A 29 4.77 -8.81 -2.19
CA SER A 29 4.90 -8.95 -0.73
C SER A 29 4.88 -7.59 -0.02
N GLU A 30 5.50 -6.58 -0.64
CA GLU A 30 5.45 -5.20 -0.18
C GLU A 30 4.01 -4.65 -0.21
N LEU A 31 3.26 -4.86 -1.29
CA LEU A 31 1.87 -4.41 -1.40
C LEU A 31 0.96 -5.06 -0.34
N ILE A 32 1.11 -6.37 -0.11
CA ILE A 32 0.39 -7.08 0.97
C ILE A 32 0.69 -6.44 2.33
N THR A 33 1.96 -6.12 2.57
CA THR A 33 2.42 -5.45 3.80
C THR A 33 1.81 -4.06 3.93
N ILE A 34 1.83 -3.25 2.86
CA ILE A 34 1.24 -1.91 2.82
C ILE A 34 -0.26 -1.96 3.12
N VAL A 35 -1.01 -2.90 2.53
CA VAL A 35 -2.45 -3.04 2.81
C VAL A 35 -2.71 -3.40 4.28
N LYS A 36 -1.90 -4.28 4.87
CA LYS A 36 -2.00 -4.60 6.30
C LYS A 36 -1.68 -3.37 7.17
N GLN A 37 -0.70 -2.56 6.79
CA GLN A 37 -0.39 -1.30 7.45
C GLN A 37 -1.57 -0.32 7.36
N GLN A 38 -2.27 -0.23 6.22
CA GLN A 38 -3.45 0.63 6.08
C GLN A 38 -4.56 0.27 7.05
N GLN A 39 -4.80 -1.03 7.30
CA GLN A 39 -5.76 -1.47 8.33
C GLN A 39 -5.38 -0.96 9.72
N TYR A 40 -4.09 -1.12 10.08
CA TYR A 40 -3.57 -0.67 11.36
C TYR A 40 -3.65 0.86 11.50
N LEU A 41 -3.25 1.59 10.46
CA LEU A 41 -3.27 3.05 10.43
C LEU A 41 -4.69 3.59 10.59
N ALA A 42 -5.69 3.02 9.89
CA ALA A 42 -7.09 3.43 10.05
C ALA A 42 -7.57 3.28 11.50
N LYS A 43 -7.29 2.13 12.14
CA LYS A 43 -7.60 1.91 13.56
C LYS A 43 -6.86 2.89 14.49
N LYS A 44 -5.57 3.14 14.21
CA LYS A 44 -4.73 4.06 14.98
C LYS A 44 -5.21 5.51 14.88
N ILE A 45 -5.62 5.95 13.69
CA ILE A 45 -6.24 7.28 13.46
C ILE A 45 -7.50 7.41 14.29
N SER A 46 -8.42 6.44 14.19
CA SER A 46 -9.67 6.42 14.96
C SER A 46 -9.41 6.53 16.48
N LYS A 47 -8.51 5.71 17.01
CA LYS A 47 -8.14 5.71 18.43
C LYS A 47 -7.55 7.04 18.89
N ASN A 48 -6.60 7.60 18.14
CA ASN A 48 -5.97 8.87 18.52
C ASN A 48 -6.94 10.06 18.35
N TYR A 49 -7.83 10.02 17.37
CA TYR A 49 -8.86 11.05 17.19
C TYR A 49 -9.80 11.12 18.39
N VAL A 50 -10.31 9.98 18.87
CA VAL A 50 -11.14 9.91 20.08
C VAL A 50 -10.38 10.44 21.30
N ALA A 51 -9.13 10.01 21.49
CA ALA A 51 -8.31 10.45 22.61
C ALA A 51 -8.07 11.96 22.60
N PHE A 52 -7.77 12.54 21.43
CA PHE A 52 -7.57 13.98 21.27
C PHE A 52 -8.86 14.77 21.51
N GLN A 53 -10.02 14.25 21.10
CA GLN A 53 -11.30 14.91 21.36
C GLN A 53 -11.69 14.88 22.85
N ALA A 54 -11.32 13.80 23.56
CA ALA A 54 -11.53 13.68 25.00
C ALA A 54 -10.60 14.60 25.81
N ASP A 55 -9.37 14.81 25.33
CA ASP A 55 -8.39 15.72 25.95
C ASP A 55 -7.66 16.55 24.87
N GLN A 56 -8.22 17.72 24.57
CA GLN A 56 -7.71 18.61 23.52
C GLN A 56 -6.33 19.21 23.82
N LYS A 57 -5.85 19.12 25.06
CA LYS A 57 -4.51 19.59 25.44
C LYS A 57 -3.43 18.55 25.14
N ASN A 58 -3.81 17.33 24.78
CA ASN A 58 -2.88 16.26 24.49
C ASN A 58 -2.26 16.39 23.10
N SER A 59 -1.24 17.26 23.00
CA SER A 59 -0.46 17.50 21.77
C SER A 59 0.12 16.21 21.19
N GLN A 60 0.54 15.27 22.04
CA GLN A 60 1.09 13.99 21.61
C GLN A 60 0.08 13.11 20.86
N LYS A 61 -1.21 13.11 21.26
CA LYS A 61 -2.25 12.36 20.53
C LYS A 61 -2.55 12.98 19.18
N LYS A 62 -2.58 14.32 19.11
CA LYS A 62 -2.74 15.06 17.85
C LYS A 62 -1.59 14.74 16.88
N GLU A 63 -0.35 14.81 17.35
CA GLU A 63 0.83 14.50 16.54
C GLU A 63 0.80 13.05 16.05
N ASN A 64 0.55 12.08 16.95
CA ASN A 64 0.44 10.67 16.58
C ASN A 64 -0.64 10.40 15.53
N MET A 65 -1.75 11.12 15.61
CA MET A 65 -2.82 11.07 14.62
C MET A 65 -2.32 11.62 13.28
N GLN A 66 -1.69 12.80 13.27
CA GLN A 66 -1.17 13.44 12.05
C GLN A 66 -0.12 12.57 11.35
N ASN A 67 0.81 11.99 12.10
CA ASN A 67 1.81 11.05 11.57
C ASN A 67 1.14 9.81 10.96
N SER A 68 0.07 9.31 11.59
CA SER A 68 -0.68 8.17 11.06
C SER A 68 -1.45 8.53 9.79
N ILE A 69 -1.98 9.75 9.70
CA ILE A 69 -2.64 10.28 8.48
C ILE A 69 -1.62 10.38 7.34
N GLN A 70 -0.42 10.90 7.61
CA GLN A 70 0.63 11.00 6.61
C GLN A 70 1.03 9.62 6.07
N HIS A 71 1.34 8.67 6.95
CA HIS A 71 1.67 7.31 6.53
C HIS A 71 0.51 6.64 5.77
N PHE A 72 -0.74 6.93 6.16
CA PHE A 72 -1.91 6.42 5.43
C PHE A 72 -1.95 6.96 4.00
N ASN A 73 -1.71 8.27 3.81
CA ASN A 73 -1.66 8.90 2.49
C ASN A 73 -0.56 8.30 1.61
N ASP A 74 0.65 8.19 2.14
CA ASP A 74 1.81 7.68 1.40
C ASP A 74 1.58 6.23 0.95
N ASN A 75 1.09 5.39 1.87
CA ASN A 75 0.73 4.02 1.57
C ASN A 75 -0.41 3.93 0.56
N HIS A 76 -1.42 4.81 0.66
CA HIS A 76 -2.57 4.77 -0.24
C HIS A 76 -2.14 5.13 -1.65
N LEU A 77 -1.28 6.14 -1.80
CA LEU A 77 -0.72 6.57 -3.07
C LEU A 77 0.02 5.44 -3.77
N LYS A 78 0.88 4.71 -3.04
CA LYS A 78 1.59 3.53 -3.57
C LYS A 78 0.63 2.47 -4.09
N LEU A 79 -0.44 2.18 -3.35
CA LEU A 79 -1.43 1.17 -3.73
C LEU A 79 -2.20 1.57 -5.00
N ILE A 80 -2.67 2.82 -5.11
CA ILE A 80 -3.47 3.27 -6.26
C ILE A 80 -2.63 3.50 -7.52
N GLN A 81 -1.33 3.78 -7.39
CA GLN A 81 -0.42 3.98 -8.52
C GLN A 81 0.20 2.68 -9.04
N TYR A 82 0.00 1.55 -8.35
CA TYR A 82 0.55 0.28 -8.79
C TYR A 82 -0.14 -0.20 -10.07
N LYS A 83 0.60 -0.16 -11.18
CA LYS A 83 0.09 -0.41 -12.54
C LYS A 83 -0.46 -1.82 -12.75
N ASN A 84 0.03 -2.80 -11.99
CA ASN A 84 -0.34 -4.21 -12.17
C ASN A 84 -1.50 -4.63 -11.24
N ASN A 85 -2.22 -3.68 -10.65
CA ASN A 85 -3.49 -3.97 -9.98
C ASN A 85 -4.49 -4.55 -10.96
N THR A 86 -5.21 -5.59 -10.53
CA THR A 86 -6.38 -6.06 -11.27
C THR A 86 -7.48 -5.00 -11.25
N LYS A 87 -8.42 -5.07 -12.21
CA LYS A 87 -9.59 -4.18 -12.25
C LYS A 87 -10.35 -4.18 -10.91
N LEU A 88 -10.56 -5.35 -10.32
CA LEU A 88 -11.23 -5.51 -9.03
C LEU A 88 -10.48 -4.82 -7.88
N ILE A 89 -9.15 -4.93 -7.84
CA ILE A 89 -8.34 -4.26 -6.82
C ILE A 89 -8.45 -2.73 -6.98
N ASN A 90 -8.34 -2.23 -8.22
CA ASN A 90 -8.50 -0.80 -8.50
C ASN A 90 -9.88 -0.26 -8.10
N GLU A 91 -10.95 -1.01 -8.37
CA GLU A 91 -12.31 -0.64 -7.95
C GLU A 91 -12.45 -0.57 -6.43
N LYS A 92 -11.91 -1.55 -5.70
CA LYS A 92 -11.93 -1.54 -4.22
C LYS A 92 -11.08 -0.42 -3.64
N LEU A 93 -9.90 -0.17 -4.20
CA LEU A 93 -9.04 0.95 -3.79
C LEU A 93 -9.72 2.30 -4.05
N SER A 94 -10.42 2.47 -5.18
CA SER A 94 -11.19 3.69 -5.47
C SER A 94 -12.31 3.93 -4.45
N LYS A 95 -12.97 2.87 -3.96
CA LYS A 95 -13.96 3.00 -2.87
C LYS A 95 -13.30 3.50 -1.58
N VAL A 96 -12.14 2.96 -1.22
CA VAL A 96 -11.39 3.42 -0.05
C VAL A 96 -10.94 4.88 -0.23
N ASP A 97 -10.43 5.26 -1.40
CA ASP A 97 -10.02 6.63 -1.72
C ASP A 97 -11.17 7.64 -1.51
N LYS A 98 -12.37 7.32 -1.99
CA LYS A 98 -13.55 8.19 -1.82
C LYS A 98 -13.91 8.40 -0.35
N ILE A 99 -13.94 7.33 0.44
CA ILE A 99 -14.23 7.41 1.89
C ILE A 99 -13.13 8.20 2.59
N TRP A 100 -11.88 7.92 2.26
CA TRP A 100 -10.71 8.58 2.84
C TRP A 100 -10.70 10.07 2.57
N LYS A 101 -10.95 10.52 1.33
CA LYS A 101 -11.01 11.95 0.98
C LYS A 101 -12.02 12.73 1.82
N ILE A 102 -13.19 12.14 2.05
CA ILE A 102 -14.22 12.75 2.91
C ILE A 102 -13.74 12.77 4.36
N ALA A 103 -13.29 11.63 4.88
CA ALA A 103 -12.86 11.50 6.27
C ALA A 103 -11.64 12.39 6.61
N HIS A 104 -10.67 12.49 5.71
CA HIS A 104 -9.49 13.33 5.86
C HIS A 104 -9.85 14.81 5.89
N LYS A 105 -10.81 15.25 5.05
CA LYS A 105 -11.33 16.62 5.13
C LYS A 105 -12.03 16.88 6.47
N LEU A 106 -12.82 15.93 6.95
CA LEU A 106 -13.52 16.04 8.22
C LEU A 106 -12.57 16.04 9.43
N SER A 107 -11.48 15.27 9.39
CA SER A 107 -10.51 15.17 10.49
C SER A 107 -9.70 16.44 10.73
N GLN A 108 -9.68 17.35 9.76
CA GLN A 108 -9.11 18.70 9.91
C GLN A 108 -10.04 19.63 10.70
N THR A 109 -11.31 19.24 10.89
CA THR A 109 -12.27 19.97 11.70
C THR A 109 -12.32 19.42 13.12
N LYS A 110 -12.73 20.22 14.10
CA LYS A 110 -12.93 19.75 15.49
C LYS A 110 -14.26 19.02 15.72
N LYS A 111 -15.05 18.79 14.67
CA LYS A 111 -16.42 18.28 14.73
C LYS A 111 -16.46 16.89 14.06
N HIS A 112 -17.52 16.12 14.27
CA HIS A 112 -17.78 14.85 13.56
C HIS A 112 -16.98 13.60 13.98
N SER A 113 -16.66 13.43 15.27
CA SER A 113 -15.94 12.24 15.78
C SER A 113 -16.55 10.91 15.34
N VAL A 114 -17.89 10.78 15.40
CA VAL A 114 -18.59 9.56 14.99
C VAL A 114 -18.37 9.24 13.50
N MET A 115 -18.44 10.25 12.62
CA MET A 115 -18.25 10.04 11.19
C MET A 115 -16.82 9.58 10.87
N ILE A 116 -15.82 10.15 11.55
CA ILE A 116 -14.41 9.75 11.36
C ILE A 116 -14.18 8.33 11.85
N ILE A 117 -14.69 7.98 13.04
CA ILE A 117 -14.59 6.62 13.58
C ILE A 117 -15.23 5.61 12.65
N THR A 118 -16.45 5.89 12.18
CA THR A 118 -17.18 5.02 11.24
C THR A 118 -16.43 4.88 9.92
N ALA A 119 -15.92 5.96 9.36
CA ALA A 119 -15.13 5.93 8.13
C ALA A 119 -13.85 5.11 8.30
N MET A 120 -13.12 5.27 9.40
CA MET A 120 -11.91 4.50 9.68
C MET A 120 -12.19 3.01 9.87
N ASN A 121 -13.31 2.66 10.50
CA ASN A 121 -13.74 1.27 10.65
C ASN A 121 -14.10 0.65 9.29
N ASP A 122 -14.83 1.37 8.44
CA ASP A 122 -15.16 0.90 7.09
C ASP A 122 -13.90 0.73 6.24
N ILE A 123 -12.99 1.71 6.26
CA ILE A 123 -11.69 1.61 5.60
C ILE A 123 -10.90 0.40 6.10
N SER A 124 -10.83 0.17 7.41
CA SER A 124 -10.13 -0.98 7.98
C SER A 124 -10.71 -2.30 7.49
N THR A 125 -12.03 -2.41 7.38
CA THR A 125 -12.69 -3.63 6.87
C THR A 125 -12.40 -3.82 5.38
N LYS A 126 -12.53 -2.78 4.56
CA LYS A 126 -12.21 -2.85 3.13
C LYS A 126 -10.74 -3.17 2.86
N MET A 127 -9.83 -2.66 3.69
CA MET A 127 -8.41 -2.99 3.61
C MET A 127 -8.12 -4.44 4.02
N LYS A 128 -8.93 -5.03 4.91
CA LYS A 128 -8.87 -6.47 5.19
C LYS A 128 -9.25 -7.30 3.97
N GLU A 129 -10.35 -6.95 3.31
CA GLU A 129 -10.76 -7.62 2.06
C GLU A 129 -9.70 -7.49 0.95
N LEU A 130 -9.12 -6.29 0.80
CA LEU A 130 -8.03 -6.06 -0.17
C LEU A 130 -6.81 -6.94 0.14
N HIS A 131 -6.44 -7.08 1.42
CA HIS A 131 -5.29 -7.92 1.80
C HIS A 131 -5.50 -9.36 1.34
N ASP A 132 -6.70 -9.90 1.53
CA ASP A 132 -7.01 -11.26 1.13
C ASP A 132 -7.00 -11.41 -0.41
N LEU A 133 -7.45 -10.38 -1.15
CA LEU A 133 -7.36 -10.36 -2.61
C LEU A 133 -5.92 -10.31 -3.14
N TYR A 134 -5.05 -9.49 -2.53
CA TYR A 134 -3.63 -9.44 -2.91
C TYR A 134 -2.92 -10.79 -2.68
N LYS A 135 -3.33 -11.53 -1.65
CA LYS A 135 -2.87 -12.90 -1.40
C LYS A 135 -3.44 -13.93 -2.38
N GLN A 136 -4.72 -13.84 -2.75
CA GLN A 136 -5.31 -14.79 -3.70
C GLN A 136 -4.74 -14.67 -5.10
N THR A 137 -4.41 -13.44 -5.52
CA THR A 137 -3.76 -13.19 -6.81
C THR A 137 -2.28 -13.57 -6.85
N SER A 138 -1.73 -14.14 -5.77
CA SER A 138 -0.33 -14.57 -5.65
C SER A 138 -0.08 -16.04 -6.00
N ASN A 139 -1.13 -16.81 -6.34
CA ASN A 139 -1.05 -18.19 -6.82
C ASN A 139 -1.42 -18.24 -8.31
#